data_AF-A0A3A4XVJ4-F1
#
_entry.id   AF-A0A3A4XVJ4-F1
#
_cell.length_a   1.000
_cell.length_b   1.000
_cell.length_c   1.000
_cell.angle_alpha   90.00
_cell.angle_beta   90.00
_cell.angle_gamma   90.00
#
_symmetry.space_group_name_H-M   'P 1'
#
loop_
_entity.id
_entity.type
_entity.pdbx_description
1 polymer ?
#
loop_
_entity_poly.entity_id
_entity_poly.type
_entity_poly.pdbx_seq_one_letter_code
_entity_poly.pdbx_strand_id
1 'polypeptide(L)'
;MDLKKLQDTPPWEWPANADQVLLGILSDQGGDPTDRLLAAELSGDYTVISDALAQALLDIVRNGNESLELRSTAVIALGPAMEHADMMGFEDEDDILISEELFHHLQETLHLMYMRADLPTELRRRILEAAVRAPQVWHHDAVRSAYADSDPSWRLTAVFCMGYVSGFDQQILESLGNPDPLIHYHAVSAAGNWEIDEAWPHIAELVRSDETEKDLRIAAIAAAATIHPEEASMLLTDLMESDDEDIVEAVLEALAMADGLEGFENFDDEDED
;
A
#
# COMPACT_ATOMS: atom_id res chain seq x y z
N MET A 1 12.47 23.25 -12.16
CA MET A 1 11.07 22.84 -12.36
C MET A 1 10.36 23.08 -11.04
N ASP A 2 9.09 23.45 -11.05
CA ASP A 2 8.34 23.69 -9.81
C ASP A 2 7.73 22.35 -9.36
N LEU A 3 8.22 21.78 -8.24
CA LEU A 3 7.73 20.51 -7.71
C LEU A 3 6.22 20.52 -7.45
N LYS A 4 5.68 21.70 -7.09
CA LYS A 4 4.25 21.86 -6.88
C LYS A 4 3.46 21.59 -8.16
N LYS A 5 4.02 21.89 -9.33
CA LYS A 5 3.38 21.55 -10.60
C LYS A 5 3.34 20.04 -10.82
N LEU A 6 4.38 19.30 -10.42
CA LEU A 6 4.31 17.83 -10.51
C LEU A 6 3.23 17.30 -9.58
N GLN A 7 3.16 17.79 -8.34
CA GLN A 7 2.14 17.39 -7.37
C GLN A 7 0.70 17.65 -7.88
N ASP A 8 0.49 18.78 -8.56
CA ASP A 8 -0.82 19.17 -9.10
C ASP A 8 -1.12 18.57 -10.51
N THR A 9 -0.20 17.78 -11.07
CA THR A 9 -0.35 17.16 -12.40
C THR A 9 -0.41 15.64 -12.26
N PRO A 10 -1.32 14.95 -12.95
CA PRO A 10 -1.32 13.49 -12.95
C PRO A 10 0.03 12.92 -13.40
N PRO A 11 0.53 11.83 -12.78
CA PRO A 11 1.87 11.31 -13.06
C PRO A 11 2.14 10.97 -14.53
N TRP A 12 1.13 10.44 -15.26
CA TRP A 12 1.23 10.15 -16.68
C TRP A 12 1.37 11.38 -17.60
N GLU A 13 1.13 12.59 -17.07
CA GLU A 13 1.34 13.87 -17.76
C GLU A 13 2.65 14.55 -17.34
N TRP A 14 3.46 13.91 -16.47
CA TRP A 14 4.73 14.49 -16.04
C TRP A 14 5.74 14.62 -17.20
N PRO A 15 6.62 15.63 -17.14
CA PRO A 15 7.68 15.79 -18.12
C PRO A 15 8.61 14.56 -18.16
N ALA A 16 9.09 14.19 -19.36
CA ALA A 16 9.97 13.05 -19.56
C ALA A 16 11.33 13.10 -18.81
N ASN A 17 11.64 14.22 -18.15
CA ASN A 17 12.85 14.39 -17.32
C ASN A 17 12.52 14.58 -15.83
N ALA A 18 11.30 14.23 -15.40
CA ALA A 18 10.86 14.37 -14.02
C ALA A 18 11.75 13.56 -13.06
N ASP A 19 12.09 12.33 -13.43
CA ASP A 19 13.05 11.45 -12.75
C ASP A 19 14.38 12.15 -12.42
N GLN A 20 14.99 12.81 -13.40
CA GLN A 20 16.28 13.50 -13.26
C GLN A 20 16.17 14.71 -12.34
N VAL A 21 15.03 15.41 -12.38
CA VAL A 21 14.79 16.56 -11.48
C VAL A 21 14.64 16.09 -10.05
N LEU A 22 13.81 15.07 -9.81
CA LEU A 22 13.60 14.48 -8.50
C LEU A 22 14.92 13.97 -7.91
N LEU A 23 15.69 13.22 -8.71
CA LEU A 23 17.00 12.71 -8.31
C LEU A 23 17.97 13.83 -7.91
N GLY A 24 18.00 14.92 -8.70
CA GLY A 24 18.82 16.08 -8.41
C GLY A 24 18.49 16.74 -7.08
N ILE A 25 17.20 16.82 -6.73
CA ILE A 25 16.72 17.41 -5.47
C ILE A 25 17.02 16.48 -4.29
N LEU A 26 16.76 15.18 -4.42
CA LEU A 26 17.05 14.19 -3.37
C LEU A 26 18.54 14.16 -3.01
N SER A 27 19.40 14.27 -4.02
CA SER A 27 20.86 14.24 -3.89
C SER A 27 21.46 15.52 -3.27
N ASP A 28 20.75 16.64 -3.31
CA ASP A 28 21.22 17.90 -2.73
C ASP A 28 20.91 17.97 -1.22
N GLN A 29 21.81 17.45 -0.40
CA GLN A 29 21.68 17.47 1.07
C GLN A 29 21.54 18.88 1.66
N GLY A 30 22.02 19.91 0.95
CA GLY A 30 21.91 21.32 1.36
C GLY A 30 20.67 22.02 0.82
N GLY A 31 19.85 21.32 0.01
CA GLY A 31 18.64 21.83 -0.61
C GLY A 31 17.53 22.14 0.39
N ASP A 32 16.45 22.73 -0.11
CA ASP A 32 15.29 23.06 0.73
C ASP A 32 14.65 21.78 1.31
N PRO A 33 14.46 21.66 2.63
CA PRO A 33 13.90 20.45 3.24
C PRO A 33 12.50 20.10 2.74
N THR A 34 11.67 21.10 2.41
CA THR A 34 10.31 20.90 1.90
C THR A 34 10.35 20.32 0.49
N ASP A 35 11.22 20.87 -0.36
CA ASP A 35 11.41 20.34 -1.71
C ASP A 35 11.94 18.91 -1.68
N ARG A 36 12.87 18.60 -0.77
CA ARG A 36 13.40 17.23 -0.62
C ARG A 36 12.34 16.25 -0.12
N LEU A 37 11.48 16.67 0.79
CA LEU A 37 10.35 15.86 1.27
C LEU A 37 9.37 15.55 0.14
N LEU A 38 8.94 16.58 -0.59
CA LEU A 38 8.03 16.40 -1.72
C LEU A 38 8.68 15.58 -2.84
N ALA A 39 9.98 15.78 -3.11
CA ALA A 39 10.68 14.95 -4.07
C ALA A 39 10.74 13.47 -3.63
N ALA A 40 10.89 13.19 -2.34
CA ALA A 40 10.91 11.82 -1.84
C ALA A 40 9.55 11.14 -2.01
N GLU A 41 8.45 11.86 -1.74
CA GLU A 41 7.09 11.39 -1.96
C GLU A 41 6.82 11.08 -3.44
N LEU A 42 7.10 12.04 -4.34
CA LEU A 42 6.83 11.89 -5.77
C LEU A 42 7.72 10.85 -6.46
N SER A 43 8.88 10.52 -5.89
CA SER A 43 9.81 9.56 -6.50
C SER A 43 9.33 8.11 -6.43
N GLY A 44 8.37 7.80 -5.55
CA GLY A 44 7.82 6.45 -5.41
C GLY A 44 6.78 6.09 -6.47
N ASP A 45 6.41 7.02 -7.35
CA ASP A 45 5.41 6.81 -8.37
C ASP A 45 5.92 5.90 -9.51
N TYR A 46 5.07 4.97 -9.94
CA TYR A 46 5.39 3.99 -10.99
C TYR A 46 5.86 4.62 -12.31
N THR A 47 5.43 5.84 -12.61
CA THR A 47 5.79 6.53 -13.86
C THR A 47 7.24 7.03 -13.90
N VAL A 48 7.89 7.18 -12.75
CA VAL A 48 9.25 7.75 -12.67
C VAL A 48 10.25 6.91 -11.88
N ILE A 49 9.78 6.05 -10.98
CA ILE A 49 10.67 5.25 -10.15
C ILE A 49 11.63 4.45 -11.04
N SER A 50 12.87 4.38 -10.60
CA SER A 50 13.96 3.72 -11.28
C SER A 50 15.03 3.34 -10.27
N ASP A 51 16.01 2.52 -10.68
CA ASP A 51 17.13 2.16 -9.82
C ASP A 51 17.85 3.37 -9.20
N ALA A 52 18.01 4.44 -9.97
CA ALA A 52 18.68 5.64 -9.50
C ALA A 52 17.87 6.35 -8.39
N LEU A 53 16.56 6.46 -8.55
CA LEU A 53 15.68 7.06 -7.53
C LEU A 53 15.54 6.16 -6.31
N ALA A 54 15.28 4.87 -6.50
CA ALA A 54 15.19 3.91 -5.41
C ALA A 54 16.50 3.86 -4.59
N GLN A 55 17.67 3.89 -5.25
CA GLN A 55 18.94 3.97 -4.55
C GLN A 55 19.12 5.30 -3.79
N ALA A 56 18.70 6.43 -4.36
CA ALA A 56 18.75 7.73 -3.69
C ALA A 56 17.83 7.78 -2.45
N LEU A 57 16.64 7.21 -2.55
CA LEU A 57 15.71 7.05 -1.42
C LEU A 57 16.35 6.17 -0.34
N LEU A 58 16.92 5.01 -0.70
CA LEU A 58 17.61 4.15 0.26
C LEU A 58 18.80 4.84 0.94
N ASP A 59 19.56 5.66 0.20
CA ASP A 59 20.67 6.45 0.73
C ASP A 59 20.20 7.45 1.80
N ILE A 60 19.07 8.12 1.56
CA ILE A 60 18.42 8.99 2.53
C ILE A 60 18.03 8.19 3.78
N VAL A 61 17.35 7.05 3.61
CA VAL A 61 16.90 6.19 4.73
C VAL A 61 18.07 5.80 5.64
N ARG A 62 19.23 5.46 5.05
CA ARG A 62 20.45 5.07 5.78
C ARG A 62 21.19 6.24 6.42
N ASN A 63 21.02 7.46 5.93
CA ASN A 63 21.75 8.62 6.40
C ASN A 63 21.20 9.14 7.73
N GLY A 64 21.90 8.83 8.83
CA GLY A 64 21.53 9.28 10.18
C GLY A 64 21.58 10.79 10.41
N ASN A 65 22.12 11.57 9.46
CA ASN A 65 22.11 13.04 9.52
C ASN A 65 20.85 13.65 8.88
N GLU A 66 20.08 12.89 8.11
CA GLU A 66 18.81 13.35 7.54
C GLU A 66 17.71 13.39 8.62
N SER A 67 16.71 14.23 8.40
CA SER A 67 15.57 14.34 9.31
C SER A 67 14.81 13.01 9.38
N LEU A 68 14.22 12.71 10.55
CA LEU A 68 13.38 11.52 10.71
C LEU A 68 12.23 11.50 9.69
N GLU A 69 11.61 12.66 9.45
CA GLU A 69 10.52 12.83 8.49
C GLU A 69 10.96 12.45 7.07
N LEU A 70 12.08 12.99 6.58
CA LEU A 70 12.57 12.69 5.24
C LEU A 70 12.96 11.22 5.09
N ARG A 71 13.55 10.62 6.13
CA ARG A 71 13.89 9.18 6.14
C ARG A 71 12.64 8.31 6.13
N SER A 72 11.61 8.70 6.88
CA SER A 72 10.32 8.01 6.92
C SER A 72 9.59 8.12 5.57
N THR A 73 9.54 9.30 4.96
CA THR A 73 8.94 9.49 3.63
C THR A 73 9.70 8.68 2.58
N ALA A 74 11.03 8.73 2.60
CA ALA A 74 11.85 8.01 1.62
C ALA A 74 11.69 6.49 1.69
N VAL A 75 11.56 5.91 2.90
CA VAL A 75 11.35 4.46 3.00
C VAL A 75 9.95 4.05 2.56
N ILE A 76 8.91 4.84 2.86
CA ILE A 76 7.55 4.56 2.38
C ILE A 76 7.46 4.65 0.86
N ALA A 77 8.14 5.61 0.24
CA ALA A 77 8.19 5.77 -1.22
C ALA A 77 8.82 4.59 -1.96
N LEU A 78 9.61 3.74 -1.28
CA LEU A 78 10.12 2.49 -1.87
C LEU A 78 9.06 1.39 -1.97
N GLY A 79 8.01 1.48 -1.15
CA GLY A 79 6.99 0.43 -1.00
C GLY A 79 6.31 0.00 -2.31
N PRO A 80 5.77 0.92 -3.14
CA PRO A 80 5.11 0.56 -4.39
C PRO A 80 6.01 -0.23 -5.35
N ALA A 81 7.25 0.23 -5.57
CA ALA A 81 8.18 -0.49 -6.45
C ALA A 81 8.58 -1.86 -5.91
N MET A 82 8.64 -2.02 -4.59
CA MET A 82 8.85 -3.32 -3.95
C MET A 82 7.66 -4.27 -4.17
N GLU A 83 6.43 -3.76 -4.03
CA GLU A 83 5.19 -4.49 -4.28
C GLU A 83 5.10 -4.96 -5.74
N HIS A 84 5.34 -4.05 -6.66
CA HIS A 84 5.30 -4.32 -8.09
C HIS A 84 6.33 -5.38 -8.49
N ALA A 85 7.57 -5.27 -8.00
CA ALA A 85 8.61 -6.25 -8.29
C ALA A 85 8.29 -7.65 -7.73
N ASP A 86 7.64 -7.74 -6.57
CA ASP A 86 7.20 -9.01 -5.98
C ASP A 86 6.04 -9.64 -6.77
N MET A 87 5.09 -8.82 -7.23
CA MET A 87 3.90 -9.26 -7.95
C MET A 87 4.18 -9.61 -9.42
N MET A 88 4.90 -8.75 -10.14
CA MET A 88 5.13 -8.89 -11.58
C MET A 88 6.38 -9.73 -11.90
N GLY A 89 7.30 -9.87 -10.95
CA GLY A 89 8.57 -10.53 -11.16
C GLY A 89 9.49 -9.76 -12.11
N PHE A 90 10.36 -10.49 -12.81
CA PHE A 90 11.43 -9.90 -13.64
C PHE A 90 11.55 -10.57 -15.03
N GLU A 91 10.46 -11.18 -15.51
CA GLU A 91 10.45 -11.90 -16.79
C GLU A 91 10.20 -10.97 -17.98
N ASP A 92 9.33 -9.97 -17.83
CA ASP A 92 9.01 -8.97 -18.86
C ASP A 92 9.78 -7.66 -18.61
N GLU A 93 10.66 -7.29 -19.54
CA GLU A 93 11.46 -6.08 -19.45
C GLU A 93 10.63 -4.79 -19.42
N ASP A 94 9.43 -4.79 -20.02
CA ASP A 94 8.56 -3.62 -20.07
C ASP A 94 7.87 -3.33 -18.73
N ASP A 95 7.77 -4.33 -17.84
CA ASP A 95 7.17 -4.21 -16.51
C ASP A 95 8.20 -3.99 -15.40
N ILE A 96 9.51 -4.00 -15.69
CA ILE A 96 10.55 -3.83 -14.66
C ILE A 96 10.70 -2.35 -14.27
N LEU A 97 10.24 -2.01 -13.06
CA LEU A 97 10.41 -0.68 -12.47
C LEU A 97 11.77 -0.48 -11.77
N ILE A 98 12.25 -1.53 -11.09
CA ILE A 98 13.56 -1.60 -10.46
C ILE A 98 14.20 -2.94 -10.79
N SER A 99 15.51 -2.99 -10.93
CA SER A 99 16.21 -4.22 -11.25
C SER A 99 16.09 -5.27 -10.13
N GLU A 100 16.15 -6.55 -10.51
CA GLU A 100 16.17 -7.68 -9.57
C GLU A 100 17.31 -7.56 -8.54
N GLU A 101 18.48 -7.07 -8.98
CA GLU A 101 19.62 -6.83 -8.09
C GLU A 101 19.28 -5.78 -7.02
N LEU A 102 18.68 -4.66 -7.41
CA LEU A 102 18.30 -3.61 -6.46
C LEU A 102 17.15 -4.05 -5.56
N PHE A 103 16.16 -4.77 -6.08
CA PHE A 103 15.06 -5.33 -5.29
C PHE A 103 15.57 -6.20 -4.13
N HIS A 104 16.46 -7.16 -4.42
CA HIS A 104 17.06 -7.99 -3.38
C HIS A 104 17.92 -7.17 -2.41
N HIS A 105 18.63 -6.15 -2.90
CA HIS A 105 19.40 -5.25 -2.04
C HIS A 105 18.51 -4.45 -1.07
N LEU A 106 17.36 -3.98 -1.55
CA LEU A 106 16.36 -3.28 -0.72
C LEU A 106 15.82 -4.22 0.35
N GLN A 107 15.40 -5.43 -0.03
CA GLN A 107 14.93 -6.46 0.89
C GLN A 107 15.91 -6.74 2.04
N GLU A 108 17.18 -7.00 1.72
CA GLU A 108 18.22 -7.26 2.72
C GLU A 108 18.45 -6.03 3.61
N THR A 109 18.54 -4.84 3.00
CA THR A 109 18.86 -3.62 3.74
C THR A 109 17.73 -3.24 4.70
N LEU A 110 16.47 -3.29 4.26
CA LEU A 110 15.31 -2.98 5.10
C LEU A 110 15.18 -3.96 6.27
N HIS A 111 15.41 -5.26 6.05
CA HIS A 111 15.48 -6.25 7.14
C HIS A 111 16.54 -5.85 8.18
N LEU A 112 17.78 -5.63 7.74
CA LEU A 112 18.88 -5.29 8.64
C LEU A 112 18.60 -4.01 9.42
N MET A 113 17.98 -3.01 8.79
CA MET A 113 17.59 -1.77 9.44
C MET A 113 16.43 -1.96 10.43
N TYR A 114 15.40 -2.76 10.11
CA TYR A 114 14.31 -3.04 11.04
C TYR A 114 14.81 -3.65 12.37
N MET A 115 15.81 -4.53 12.28
CA MET A 115 16.43 -5.21 13.42
C MET A 115 17.29 -4.30 14.31
N ARG A 116 17.57 -3.06 13.87
CA ARG A 116 18.35 -2.10 14.65
C ARG A 116 17.50 -1.42 15.72
N ALA A 117 17.62 -1.91 16.94
CA ALA A 117 16.96 -1.34 18.11
C ALA A 117 17.41 0.09 18.46
N ASP A 118 18.53 0.57 17.90
CA ASP A 118 19.01 1.94 18.07
C ASP A 118 18.34 2.95 17.13
N LEU A 119 17.59 2.49 16.12
CA LEU A 119 16.82 3.39 15.26
C LEU A 119 15.55 3.90 15.98
N PRO A 120 15.12 5.14 15.68
CA PRO A 120 13.86 5.67 16.20
C PRO A 120 12.68 4.73 15.89
N THR A 121 11.77 4.56 16.85
CA THR A 121 10.58 3.71 16.71
C THR A 121 9.79 4.03 15.44
N GLU A 122 9.54 5.31 15.17
CA GLU A 122 8.81 5.74 13.97
C GLU A 122 9.48 5.24 12.68
N LEU A 123 10.81 5.37 12.57
CA LEU A 123 11.50 4.90 11.38
C LEU A 123 11.40 3.37 11.24
N ARG A 124 11.51 2.63 12.35
CA ARG A 124 11.39 1.16 12.33
C ARG A 124 10.00 0.71 11.89
N ARG A 125 8.95 1.44 12.28
CA ARG A 125 7.58 1.21 11.80
C ARG A 125 7.47 1.41 10.30
N ARG A 126 7.96 2.55 9.77
CA ARG A 126 7.94 2.84 8.33
C ARG A 126 8.77 1.87 7.49
N ILE A 127 9.90 1.41 8.03
CA ILE A 127 10.69 0.33 7.41
C ILE A 127 9.86 -0.94 7.29
N LEU A 128 9.14 -1.34 8.35
CA LEU A 128 8.30 -2.53 8.31
C LEU A 128 7.15 -2.36 7.30
N GLU A 129 6.47 -1.21 7.30
CA GLU A 129 5.38 -0.90 6.35
C GLU A 129 5.83 -0.97 4.89
N ALA A 130 7.03 -0.49 4.57
CA ALA A 130 7.59 -0.61 3.22
C ALA A 130 8.01 -2.06 2.90
N ALA A 131 8.66 -2.74 3.84
CA ALA A 131 9.21 -4.07 3.61
C ALA A 131 8.13 -5.15 3.42
N VAL A 132 7.01 -5.07 4.14
CA VAL A 132 5.94 -6.09 4.04
C VAL A 132 5.29 -6.15 2.67
N ARG A 133 5.42 -5.11 1.85
CA ARG A 133 4.90 -5.08 0.48
C ARG A 133 5.62 -6.07 -0.46
N ALA A 134 6.76 -6.62 -0.05
CA ALA A 134 7.40 -7.77 -0.67
C ALA A 134 7.64 -8.86 0.41
N PRO A 135 6.63 -9.68 0.74
CA PRO A 135 6.64 -10.54 1.92
C PRO A 135 7.84 -11.49 2.01
N GLN A 136 8.44 -11.58 3.21
CA GLN A 136 9.52 -12.50 3.56
C GLN A 136 9.18 -13.22 4.87
N VAL A 137 9.81 -14.37 5.10
CA VAL A 137 9.55 -15.25 6.26
C VAL A 137 9.61 -14.52 7.61
N TRP A 138 10.47 -13.51 7.75
CA TRP A 138 10.64 -12.77 9.01
C TRP A 138 9.49 -11.79 9.31
N HIS A 139 8.70 -11.39 8.30
CA HIS A 139 7.60 -10.44 8.49
C HIS A 139 6.52 -11.00 9.42
N HIS A 140 6.21 -12.29 9.34
CA HIS A 140 5.18 -12.89 10.20
C HIS A 140 5.50 -12.69 11.70
N ASP A 141 6.75 -12.91 12.11
CA ASP A 141 7.17 -12.68 13.50
C ASP A 141 7.21 -11.19 13.86
N ALA A 142 7.63 -10.32 12.92
CA ALA A 142 7.65 -8.88 13.12
C ALA A 142 6.24 -8.30 13.30
N VAL A 143 5.28 -8.68 12.46
CA VAL A 143 3.87 -8.25 12.52
C VAL A 143 3.21 -8.73 13.80
N ARG A 144 3.40 -10.01 14.15
CA ARG A 144 2.92 -10.56 15.43
C ARG A 144 3.47 -9.81 16.63
N SER A 145 4.77 -9.47 16.62
CA SER A 145 5.38 -8.70 17.69
C SER A 145 4.83 -7.28 17.76
N ALA A 146 4.61 -6.63 16.62
CA ALA A 146 4.05 -5.27 16.55
C ALA A 146 2.59 -5.24 17.07
N TYR A 147 1.77 -6.23 16.73
CA TYR A 147 0.38 -6.29 17.19
C TYR A 147 0.25 -6.47 18.71
N ALA A 148 1.20 -7.22 19.30
CA ALA A 148 1.28 -7.50 20.73
C ALA A 148 1.94 -6.36 21.53
N ASP A 149 2.51 -5.35 20.88
CA ASP A 149 3.15 -4.23 21.56
C ASP A 149 2.12 -3.36 22.31
N SER A 150 2.58 -2.74 23.40
CA SER A 150 1.77 -1.83 24.21
C SER A 150 1.61 -0.44 23.60
N ASP A 151 2.50 -0.06 22.69
CA ASP A 151 2.43 1.21 21.96
C ASP A 151 1.36 1.10 20.85
N PRO A 152 0.28 1.90 20.89
CA PRO A 152 -0.78 1.85 19.87
C PRO A 152 -0.28 2.08 18.44
N SER A 153 0.85 2.77 18.30
CA SER A 153 1.45 3.06 17.01
C SER A 153 1.98 1.79 16.32
N TRP A 154 2.53 0.83 17.09
CA TRP A 154 2.91 -0.48 16.57
C TRP A 154 1.70 -1.33 16.20
N ARG A 155 0.59 -1.20 16.94
CA ARG A 155 -0.66 -1.89 16.57
C ARG A 155 -1.19 -1.39 15.23
N LEU A 156 -1.19 -0.08 14.98
CA LEU A 156 -1.57 0.47 13.68
C LEU A 156 -0.68 -0.08 12.56
N THR A 157 0.64 -0.05 12.74
CA THR A 157 1.58 -0.62 11.78
C THR A 157 1.34 -2.11 11.57
N ALA A 158 1.04 -2.88 12.62
CA ALA A 158 0.75 -4.30 12.49
C ALA A 158 -0.49 -4.57 11.63
N VAL A 159 -1.58 -3.84 11.85
CA VAL A 159 -2.82 -4.01 11.08
C VAL A 159 -2.63 -3.56 9.62
N PHE A 160 -1.87 -2.49 9.37
CA PHE A 160 -1.41 -2.17 8.01
C PHE A 160 -0.70 -3.36 7.36
N CYS A 161 0.28 -3.94 8.07
CA CYS A 161 1.08 -5.04 7.55
C CYS A 161 0.28 -6.33 7.33
N MET A 162 -0.81 -6.53 8.08
CA MET A 162 -1.72 -7.67 7.89
C MET A 162 -2.40 -7.63 6.53
N GLY A 163 -2.47 -6.50 5.82
CA GLY A 163 -2.95 -6.46 4.44
C GLY A 163 -1.99 -7.07 3.41
N TYR A 164 -0.74 -7.33 3.79
CA TYR A 164 0.31 -7.87 2.93
C TYR A 164 0.87 -9.21 3.41
N VAL A 165 0.70 -9.54 4.69
CA VAL A 165 1.16 -10.78 5.30
C VAL A 165 -0.03 -11.59 5.79
N SER A 166 -0.20 -12.81 5.27
CA SER A 166 -1.30 -13.70 5.62
C SER A 166 -1.13 -14.36 6.99
N GLY A 167 -2.20 -15.00 7.49
CA GLY A 167 -2.20 -15.77 8.74
C GLY A 167 -2.61 -14.98 9.99
N PHE A 168 -3.30 -13.86 9.82
CA PHE A 168 -3.71 -12.95 10.89
C PHE A 168 -5.22 -12.72 10.96
N ASP A 169 -6.04 -13.61 10.40
CA ASP A 169 -7.48 -13.42 10.21
C ASP A 169 -8.19 -13.06 11.51
N GLN A 170 -7.84 -13.72 12.62
CA GLN A 170 -8.38 -13.41 13.94
C GLN A 170 -8.04 -11.97 14.39
N GLN A 171 -6.81 -11.53 14.17
CA GLN A 171 -6.37 -10.18 14.55
C GLN A 171 -7.00 -9.12 13.64
N ILE A 172 -7.23 -9.43 12.37
CA ILE A 172 -7.94 -8.56 11.42
C ILE A 172 -9.39 -8.41 11.88
N LEU A 173 -10.10 -9.51 12.13
CA LEU A 173 -11.48 -9.51 12.64
C LEU A 173 -11.61 -8.76 13.97
N GLU A 174 -10.67 -8.94 14.91
CA GLU A 174 -10.62 -8.16 16.15
C GLU A 174 -10.45 -6.65 15.88
N SER A 175 -9.67 -6.29 14.86
CA SER A 175 -9.34 -4.91 14.52
C SER A 175 -10.47 -4.17 13.77
N LEU A 176 -11.41 -4.88 13.14
CA LEU A 176 -12.62 -4.29 12.57
C LEU A 176 -13.47 -3.54 13.61
N GLY A 177 -13.41 -3.94 14.88
CA GLY A 177 -14.08 -3.28 15.99
C GLY A 177 -13.28 -2.15 16.66
N ASN A 178 -12.14 -1.75 16.10
CA ASN A 178 -11.29 -0.73 16.70
C ASN A 178 -11.83 0.69 16.42
N PRO A 179 -11.94 1.58 17.43
CA PRO A 179 -12.44 2.94 17.20
C PRO A 179 -11.43 3.88 16.53
N ASP A 180 -10.15 3.49 16.39
CA ASP A 180 -9.17 4.27 15.65
C ASP A 180 -9.44 4.16 14.14
N PRO A 181 -9.75 5.27 13.43
CA PRO A 181 -10.15 5.23 12.03
C PRO A 181 -9.10 4.61 11.10
N LEU A 182 -7.81 4.79 11.39
CA LEU A 182 -6.74 4.25 10.56
C LEU A 182 -6.61 2.72 10.76
N ILE A 183 -6.75 2.25 12.01
CA ILE A 183 -6.77 0.81 12.28
C ILE A 183 -7.98 0.16 11.61
N HIS A 184 -9.16 0.80 11.71
CA HIS A 184 -10.39 0.30 11.11
C HIS A 184 -10.27 0.23 9.59
N TYR A 185 -9.77 1.30 8.94
CA TYR A 185 -9.48 1.31 7.51
C TYR A 185 -8.58 0.15 7.10
N HIS A 186 -7.42 -0.01 7.74
CA HIS A 186 -6.51 -1.10 7.38
C HIS A 186 -7.06 -2.49 7.67
N ALA A 187 -7.88 -2.65 8.70
CA ALA A 187 -8.54 -3.92 8.98
C ALA A 187 -9.57 -4.27 7.89
N VAL A 188 -10.31 -3.29 7.38
CA VAL A 188 -11.23 -3.46 6.25
C VAL A 188 -10.48 -3.84 4.98
N SER A 189 -9.40 -3.12 4.64
CA SER A 189 -8.56 -3.46 3.49
C SER A 189 -7.96 -4.86 3.61
N ALA A 190 -7.41 -5.21 4.77
CA ALA A 190 -6.82 -6.52 5.00
C ALA A 190 -7.86 -7.65 4.93
N ALA A 191 -9.09 -7.42 5.40
CA ALA A 191 -10.16 -8.40 5.27
C ALA A 191 -10.54 -8.67 3.81
N GLY A 192 -10.55 -7.62 2.96
CA GLY A 192 -10.75 -7.76 1.52
C GLY A 192 -9.60 -8.52 0.85
N ASN A 193 -8.35 -8.11 1.10
CA ASN A 193 -7.16 -8.72 0.51
C ASN A 193 -7.02 -10.23 0.79
N TRP A 194 -7.56 -10.71 1.90
CA TRP A 194 -7.54 -12.12 2.29
C TRP A 194 -8.89 -12.81 2.22
N GLU A 195 -9.90 -12.17 1.64
CA GLU A 195 -11.23 -12.75 1.42
C GLU A 195 -11.84 -13.35 2.70
N ILE A 196 -11.73 -12.63 3.82
CA ILE A 196 -12.17 -13.12 5.14
C ILE A 196 -13.70 -13.09 5.21
N ASP A 197 -14.34 -14.23 4.92
CA ASP A 197 -15.80 -14.43 4.94
C ASP A 197 -16.46 -13.88 6.23
N GLU A 198 -15.86 -14.13 7.40
CA GLU A 198 -16.44 -13.68 8.67
C GLU A 198 -16.50 -12.15 8.83
N ALA A 199 -15.77 -11.38 8.00
CA ALA A 199 -15.82 -9.93 7.99
C ALA A 199 -17.07 -9.38 7.28
N TRP A 200 -17.75 -10.19 6.45
CA TRP A 200 -18.85 -9.75 5.59
C TRP A 200 -19.94 -8.92 6.29
N PRO A 201 -20.46 -9.29 7.48
CA PRO A 201 -21.50 -8.50 8.14
C PRO A 201 -21.05 -7.06 8.43
N HIS A 202 -19.78 -6.88 8.78
CA HIS A 202 -19.19 -5.56 9.06
C HIS A 202 -18.97 -4.77 7.78
N ILE A 203 -18.38 -5.40 6.76
CA ILE A 203 -18.15 -4.75 5.45
C ILE A 203 -19.47 -4.29 4.83
N ALA A 204 -20.48 -5.16 4.81
CA ALA A 204 -21.79 -4.82 4.25
C ALA A 204 -22.53 -3.74 5.05
N GLU A 205 -22.24 -3.55 6.34
CA GLU A 205 -22.76 -2.42 7.12
C GLU A 205 -22.11 -1.11 6.69
N LEU A 206 -20.78 -1.09 6.53
CA LEU A 206 -20.02 0.09 6.12
C LEU A 206 -20.44 0.59 4.74
N VAL A 207 -20.63 -0.31 3.77
CA VAL A 207 -21.06 0.03 2.40
C VAL A 207 -22.44 0.70 2.39
N ARG A 208 -23.39 0.20 3.20
CA ARG A 208 -24.77 0.72 3.25
C ARG A 208 -24.91 2.05 3.98
N SER A 209 -24.02 2.31 4.93
CA SER A 209 -24.14 3.47 5.80
C SER A 209 -23.60 4.73 5.11
N ASP A 210 -24.48 5.70 4.85
CA ASP A 210 -24.09 7.02 4.34
C ASP A 210 -23.33 7.87 5.38
N GLU A 211 -23.30 7.43 6.64
CA GLU A 211 -22.50 8.05 7.71
C GLU A 211 -21.06 7.50 7.76
N THR A 212 -20.76 6.46 6.97
CA THR A 212 -19.39 5.93 6.85
C THR A 212 -18.52 6.99 6.20
N GLU A 213 -17.36 7.27 6.80
CA GLU A 213 -16.36 8.16 6.23
C GLU A 213 -15.96 7.66 4.81
N LYS A 214 -15.73 8.59 3.90
CA LYS A 214 -15.60 8.32 2.46
C LYS A 214 -14.52 7.30 2.14
N ASP A 215 -13.31 7.48 2.65
CA ASP A 215 -12.18 6.60 2.35
C ASP A 215 -12.43 5.19 2.92
N LEU A 216 -13.02 5.11 4.12
CA LEU A 216 -13.45 3.84 4.70
C LEU A 216 -14.55 3.17 3.89
N ARG A 217 -15.50 3.92 3.32
CA ARG A 217 -16.58 3.39 2.48
C ARG A 217 -16.04 2.86 1.16
N ILE A 218 -15.09 3.57 0.53
CA ILE A 218 -14.39 3.10 -0.67
C ILE A 218 -13.64 1.79 -0.39
N ALA A 219 -12.89 1.72 0.72
CA ALA A 219 -12.22 0.49 1.13
C ALA A 219 -13.20 -0.67 1.38
N ALA A 220 -14.36 -0.39 1.98
CA ALA A 220 -15.41 -1.39 2.19
C ALA A 220 -16.06 -1.86 0.88
N ILE A 221 -16.22 -0.98 -0.12
CA ILE A 221 -16.71 -1.34 -1.45
C ILE A 221 -15.73 -2.30 -2.14
N ALA A 222 -14.43 -2.00 -2.12
CA ALA A 222 -13.40 -2.87 -2.67
C ALA A 222 -13.33 -4.23 -1.93
N ALA A 223 -13.41 -4.21 -0.59
CA ALA A 223 -13.44 -5.44 0.21
C ALA A 223 -14.71 -6.28 -0.04
N ALA A 224 -15.86 -5.65 -0.32
CA ALA A 224 -17.08 -6.38 -0.61
C ALA A 224 -16.96 -7.24 -1.89
N ALA A 225 -16.39 -6.66 -2.96
CA ALA A 225 -16.24 -7.35 -4.25
C ALA A 225 -15.28 -8.55 -4.21
N THR A 226 -14.37 -8.59 -3.24
CA THR A 226 -13.43 -9.69 -3.06
C THR A 226 -13.99 -10.78 -2.13
N ILE A 227 -14.62 -10.40 -1.01
CA ILE A 227 -15.12 -11.38 -0.04
C ILE A 227 -16.40 -12.09 -0.54
N HIS A 228 -17.34 -11.35 -1.13
CA HIS A 228 -18.61 -11.90 -1.63
C HIS A 228 -19.02 -11.20 -2.93
N PRO A 229 -18.45 -11.58 -4.10
CA PRO A 229 -18.70 -10.89 -5.36
C PRO A 229 -20.18 -10.86 -5.77
N GLU A 230 -20.90 -11.98 -5.63
CA GLU A 230 -22.33 -12.07 -5.98
C GLU A 230 -23.20 -11.15 -5.11
N GLU A 231 -23.07 -11.24 -3.78
CA GLU A 231 -23.83 -10.38 -2.88
C GLU A 231 -23.38 -8.91 -2.93
N ALA A 232 -22.11 -8.65 -3.22
CA ALA A 232 -21.59 -7.31 -3.43
C ALA A 232 -22.22 -6.67 -4.67
N SER A 233 -22.36 -7.39 -5.79
CA SER A 233 -23.00 -6.86 -7.00
C SER A 233 -24.40 -6.31 -6.73
N MET A 234 -25.20 -7.07 -5.98
CA MET A 234 -26.53 -6.64 -5.53
C MET A 234 -26.47 -5.43 -4.60
N LEU A 235 -25.48 -5.38 -3.71
CA LEU A 235 -25.31 -4.31 -2.72
C LEU A 235 -24.84 -2.99 -3.35
N LEU A 236 -23.97 -3.07 -4.36
CA LEU A 236 -23.29 -1.92 -4.97
C LEU A 236 -24.14 -1.25 -6.06
N THR A 237 -25.12 -1.95 -6.64
CA THR A 237 -25.98 -1.40 -7.71
C THR A 237 -26.63 -0.06 -7.34
N ASP A 238 -27.13 0.07 -6.10
CA ASP A 238 -27.78 1.31 -5.65
C ASP A 238 -26.78 2.48 -5.48
N LEU A 239 -25.49 2.18 -5.27
CA LEU A 239 -24.44 3.20 -5.09
C LEU A 239 -23.97 3.82 -6.42
N MET A 240 -24.35 3.23 -7.56
CA MET A 240 -24.10 3.84 -8.89
C MET A 240 -24.83 5.18 -9.08
N GLU A 241 -25.88 5.44 -8.29
CA GLU A 241 -26.62 6.70 -8.31
C GLU A 241 -26.10 7.72 -7.28
N SER A 242 -24.96 7.46 -6.62
CA SER A 242 -24.33 8.39 -5.68
C SER A 242 -23.95 9.73 -6.33
N ASP A 243 -24.11 10.82 -5.58
CA ASP A 243 -23.63 12.16 -5.97
C ASP A 243 -22.10 12.32 -5.82
N ASP A 244 -21.42 11.35 -5.19
CA ASP A 244 -19.98 11.33 -5.00
C ASP A 244 -19.29 10.53 -6.10
N GLU A 245 -18.55 11.21 -6.98
CA GLU A 245 -17.88 10.62 -8.15
C GLU A 245 -16.88 9.52 -7.76
N ASP A 246 -16.12 9.69 -6.67
CA ASP A 246 -15.12 8.70 -6.25
C ASP A 246 -15.80 7.41 -5.73
N ILE A 247 -17.00 7.54 -5.14
CA ILE A 247 -17.80 6.37 -4.73
C ILE A 247 -18.32 5.63 -5.95
N VAL A 248 -18.79 6.35 -6.97
CA VAL A 248 -19.25 5.73 -8.23
C VAL A 248 -18.09 5.03 -8.94
N GLU A 249 -16.90 5.64 -8.98
CA GLU A 249 -15.70 5.03 -9.54
C GLU A 249 -15.32 3.74 -8.80
N ALA A 250 -15.25 3.78 -7.47
CA ALA A 250 -14.97 2.60 -6.66
C ALA A 250 -15.99 1.47 -6.87
N VAL A 251 -17.28 1.81 -7.03
CA VAL A 251 -18.33 0.83 -7.35
C VAL A 251 -18.11 0.20 -8.72
N LEU A 252 -17.79 1.00 -9.74
CA LEU A 252 -17.54 0.50 -11.09
C LEU A 252 -16.34 -0.45 -11.13
N GLU A 253 -15.25 -0.11 -10.44
CA GLU A 253 -14.08 -1.00 -10.30
C GLU A 253 -14.43 -2.29 -9.57
N ALA A 254 -15.14 -2.20 -8.45
CA ALA A 254 -15.57 -3.35 -7.65
C ALA A 254 -16.48 -4.30 -8.44
N LEU A 255 -17.43 -3.76 -9.21
CA LEU A 255 -18.30 -4.57 -10.09
C LEU A 255 -17.51 -5.23 -11.22
N ALA A 256 -16.58 -4.52 -11.84
CA ALA A 256 -15.73 -5.09 -12.89
C ALA A 256 -14.85 -6.23 -12.37
N MET A 257 -14.36 -6.13 -11.12
CA MET A 257 -13.64 -7.21 -10.46
C MET A 257 -14.55 -8.41 -10.18
N ALA A 258 -15.74 -8.19 -9.60
CA ALA A 258 -16.70 -9.24 -9.30
C ALA A 258 -17.15 -10.00 -10.56
N ASP A 259 -17.50 -9.29 -11.64
CA ASP A 259 -17.88 -9.89 -12.93
C ASP A 259 -16.71 -10.69 -13.55
N GLY A 260 -15.48 -10.20 -13.39
CA GLY A 260 -14.28 -10.90 -13.84
C GLY A 260 -14.09 -12.25 -13.13
N LEU A 261 -14.33 -12.30 -11.82
CA LEU A 261 -14.22 -13.52 -11.00
C LEU A 261 -15.31 -14.56 -11.36
N GLU A 262 -16.56 -14.12 -11.55
CA GLU A 262 -17.64 -15.01 -12.05
C GLU A 262 -17.28 -15.61 -13.42
N GLY A 263 -16.60 -14.83 -14.28
CA GLY A 263 -16.10 -15.31 -15.56
C GLY A 263 -15.10 -16.46 -15.42
N PHE A 264 -14.19 -16.40 -14.44
CA PHE A 264 -13.17 -17.43 -14.22
C PHE A 264 -13.72 -18.71 -13.60
N GLU A 265 -14.64 -18.62 -12.63
CA GLU A 265 -15.25 -19.81 -12.02
C GLU A 265 -16.07 -20.64 -13.04
N ASN A 266 -16.67 -19.99 -14.03
CA ASN A 266 -17.40 -20.67 -15.11
C ASN A 266 -16.49 -21.37 -16.15
N PHE A 267 -15.18 -21.09 -16.19
CA PHE A 267 -14.24 -21.78 -17.09
C PHE A 267 -13.72 -23.10 -16.50
N ASP A 268 -13.66 -23.25 -15.18
CA ASP A 268 -13.18 -24.48 -14.52
C ASP A 268 -14.19 -25.64 -14.57
N ASP A 269 -15.46 -25.35 -14.88
CA ASP A 269 -16.55 -26.35 -14.98
C ASP A 269 -16.77 -26.92 -16.41
N GLU A 270 -16.04 -26.45 -17.45
CA GLU A 270 -16.21 -26.93 -18.83
C GLU A 270 -15.19 -28.00 -19.30
N ASP A 271 -14.29 -28.47 -18.42
CA ASP A 271 -13.26 -29.48 -18.75
C ASP A 271 -13.50 -30.87 -18.13
N GLU A 272 -14.76 -31.27 -17.92
CA GLU A 272 -15.15 -32.68 -17.72
C GLU A 272 -16.28 -33.13 -18.67
N ASP A 273 -15.92 -33.52 -19.91
CA ASP A 273 -16.69 -34.46 -20.74
C ASP A 273 -15.81 -35.28 -21.72
#